data_AF-A0A1L5PCW2-F1
#
_entry.id   AF-A0A1L5PCW2-F1
#
_cell.length_a   1.000
_cell.length_b   1.000
_cell.length_c   1.000
_cell.angle_alpha   90.00
_cell.angle_beta   90.00
_cell.angle_gamma   90.00
#
_symmetry.space_group_name_H-M   'P 1'
#
loop_
_entity.id
_entity.type
_entity.pdbx_description
1 polymer ?
#
loop_
_entity_poly.entity_id
_entity_poly.type
_entity_poly.pdbx_seq_one_letter_code
_entity_poly.pdbx_strand_id
1 'polypeptide(L)'
;MSAIDFSDPATIASLTAALTAAGVDGLEISRPAGQLRIVISGEGGASISSTETMPRAPGSALVVVKAPMAGYFCAEHPASTAPRTVPRSVSDADILGFIRIGHVLLPLSVGRSGVLTRLLAKPGALVGFGDPLVEIELPS
;
A
#
# COMPACT_ATOMS: atom_id res chain seq x y z
N MET A 1 -4.99 -12.90 41.00
CA MET A 1 -4.90 -11.61 40.28
C MET A 1 -6.26 -11.37 39.65
N SER A 2 -6.93 -10.26 39.98
CA SER A 2 -8.19 -9.90 39.31
C SER A 2 -7.90 -9.63 37.84
N ALA A 3 -8.78 -10.09 36.95
CA ALA A 3 -8.66 -9.79 35.52
C ALA A 3 -8.83 -8.27 35.32
N ILE A 4 -7.92 -7.65 34.56
CA ILE A 4 -8.03 -6.24 34.21
C ILE A 4 -9.30 -6.06 33.37
N ASP A 5 -10.19 -5.16 33.78
CA ASP A 5 -11.36 -4.78 33.02
C ASP A 5 -10.97 -3.75 31.94
N PHE A 6 -11.06 -4.13 30.67
CA PHE A 6 -10.72 -3.24 29.55
C PHE A 6 -11.91 -2.43 29.04
N SER A 7 -13.10 -2.62 29.62
CA SER A 7 -14.27 -1.79 29.36
C SER A 7 -14.36 -0.59 30.31
N ASP A 8 -13.57 -0.59 31.39
CA ASP A 8 -13.50 0.51 32.34
C ASP A 8 -12.87 1.77 31.71
N PRO A 9 -13.56 2.92 31.71
CA PRO A 9 -13.04 4.16 31.13
C PRO A 9 -11.72 4.63 31.74
N ALA A 10 -11.47 4.41 33.03
CA ALA A 10 -10.22 4.82 33.67
C ALA A 10 -9.03 3.99 33.15
N THR A 11 -9.24 2.69 32.96
CA THR A 11 -8.26 1.79 32.34
C THR A 11 -7.96 2.18 30.90
N ILE A 12 -8.98 2.51 30.10
CA ILE A 12 -8.81 2.99 28.72
C ILE A 12 -8.01 4.30 28.68
N ALA A 13 -8.30 5.25 29.57
CA ALA A 13 -7.56 6.51 29.69
C ALA A 13 -6.09 6.28 30.06
N SER A 14 -5.81 5.39 31.02
CA SER A 14 -4.44 5.05 31.41
C SER A 14 -3.64 4.42 30.26
N LEU A 15 -4.26 3.50 29.51
CA LEU A 15 -3.63 2.89 28.34
C LEU A 15 -3.37 3.93 27.24
N THR A 16 -4.33 4.83 27.00
CA THR A 16 -4.19 5.90 26.00
C THR A 16 -3.00 6.80 26.34
N ALA A 17 -2.88 7.25 27.60
CA ALA A 17 -1.75 8.06 28.05
C ALA A 17 -0.40 7.34 27.90
N ALA A 18 -0.35 6.04 28.22
CA ALA A 18 0.85 5.24 28.05
C ALA A 18 1.26 5.10 26.57
N LEU A 19 0.30 4.89 25.67
CA LEU A 19 0.55 4.80 24.22
C LEU A 19 1.05 6.13 23.66
N THR A 20 0.44 7.25 24.06
CA THR A 20 0.90 8.59 23.68
C THR A 20 2.32 8.86 24.16
N ALA A 21 2.63 8.56 25.43
CA ALA A 21 3.97 8.75 25.98
C ALA A 21 5.03 7.85 25.32
N ALA A 22 4.64 6.67 24.86
CA ALA A 22 5.50 5.73 24.15
C ALA A 22 5.66 6.07 22.65
N GLY A 23 4.87 7.00 22.10
CA GLY A 23 4.89 7.34 20.68
C GLY A 23 4.37 6.21 19.78
N VAL A 24 3.42 5.41 20.27
CA VAL A 24 2.83 4.28 19.53
C VAL A 24 1.47 4.69 18.95
N ASP A 25 1.22 4.36 17.68
CA ASP A 25 0.02 4.78 16.95
C ASP A 25 -1.28 4.12 17.44
N GLY A 26 -1.19 3.02 18.20
CA GLY A 26 -2.36 2.35 18.74
C GLY A 26 -2.08 0.99 19.37
N LEU A 27 -3.15 0.37 19.86
CA LEU A 27 -3.15 -0.93 20.53
C LEU A 27 -4.46 -1.66 20.23
N GLU A 28 -4.39 -2.97 20.00
CA GLU A 28 -5.55 -3.86 19.87
C GLU A 28 -5.46 -5.01 20.87
N ILE A 29 -6.56 -5.26 21.58
CA ILE A 29 -6.69 -6.31 22.58
C ILE A 29 -7.90 -7.17 22.26
N SER A 30 -7.66 -8.46 22.00
CA SER A 30 -8.71 -9.44 21.67
C SER A 30 -8.91 -10.42 22.82
N ARG A 31 -10.15 -10.57 23.27
CA ARG A 31 -10.57 -11.52 24.30
C ARG A 31 -11.86 -12.25 23.87
N PRO A 32 -12.18 -13.42 24.45
CA PRO A 32 -13.45 -14.09 24.18
C PRO A 32 -14.69 -13.23 24.45
N ALA A 33 -14.60 -12.30 25.39
CA ALA A 33 -15.69 -11.39 25.76
C ALA A 33 -15.83 -10.15 24.85
N GLY A 34 -14.85 -9.90 23.96
CA GLY A 34 -14.87 -8.74 23.08
C GLY A 34 -13.49 -8.26 22.66
N GLN A 35 -13.51 -7.22 21.83
CA GLN A 35 -12.31 -6.58 21.28
C GLN A 35 -12.27 -5.11 21.68
N LEU A 36 -11.10 -4.62 22.08
CA LEU A 36 -10.82 -3.20 22.31
C LEU A 36 -9.72 -2.76 21.35
N ARG A 37 -9.95 -1.64 20.64
CA ARG A 37 -8.96 -1.00 19.79
C ARG A 37 -8.82 0.47 20.18
N ILE A 38 -7.60 0.88 20.52
CA ILE A 38 -7.23 2.27 20.82
C ILE A 38 -6.36 2.77 19.66
N VAL A 39 -6.72 3.90 19.06
CA VAL A 39 -5.97 4.54 17.97
C VAL A 39 -5.61 5.95 18.42
N ILE A 40 -4.32 6.27 18.41
CA ILE A 40 -3.84 7.63 18.68
C ILE A 40 -3.87 8.38 17.37
N SER A 41 -4.67 9.44 17.29
CA SER A 41 -4.67 10.31 16.12
C SER A 41 -3.38 11.13 16.13
N GLY A 42 -2.44 10.78 15.26
CA GLY A 42 -1.25 11.60 15.01
C GLY A 42 -1.63 12.85 14.19
N GLU A 43 -1.04 13.99 14.52
CA GLU A 43 -1.02 15.14 13.61
C GLU A 43 0.00 14.86 12.51
N GLY A 44 -0.42 14.07 11.53
CA GLY A 44 0.48 13.58 10.49
C GLY A 44 0.01 12.25 9.94
N GLY A 45 -1.13 12.25 9.24
CA GLY A 45 -1.41 11.18 8.29
C GLY A 45 -0.18 11.00 7.39
N ALA A 46 0.26 9.76 7.21
CA ALA A 46 1.47 9.40 6.49
C ALA A 46 1.69 10.33 5.29
N SER A 47 2.63 11.28 5.45
CA SER A 47 3.03 12.15 4.37
C SER A 47 3.78 11.27 3.39
N ILE A 48 3.10 10.90 2.31
CA ILE A 48 3.76 10.36 1.14
C ILE A 48 4.60 11.53 0.64
N SER A 49 5.90 11.51 0.95
CA SER A 49 6.84 12.51 0.47
C SER A 49 6.77 12.50 -1.05
N SER A 50 6.02 13.42 -1.63
CA SER A 50 6.06 13.71 -3.06
C SER A 50 7.49 14.15 -3.34
N THR A 51 8.29 13.23 -3.86
CA THR A 51 9.63 13.53 -4.33
C THR A 51 9.47 14.56 -5.44
N GLU A 52 9.91 15.77 -5.16
CA GLU A 52 9.95 16.88 -6.10
C GLU A 52 10.72 16.41 -7.34
N THR A 53 10.00 16.33 -8.46
CA THR A 53 10.61 16.03 -9.75
C THR A 53 11.34 17.28 -10.23
N MET A 54 12.67 17.24 -10.13
CA MET A 54 13.55 18.20 -10.79
C MET A 54 13.29 18.19 -12.31
N PRO A 55 13.24 19.34 -12.99
CA PRO A 55 12.97 19.39 -14.42
C PRO A 55 14.10 18.68 -15.18
N ARG A 56 13.78 17.59 -15.89
CA ARG A 56 14.71 16.90 -16.78
C ARG A 56 14.26 17.07 -18.24
N ALA A 57 15.26 17.23 -19.09
CA ALA A 57 15.21 17.52 -20.52
C ALA A 57 14.18 16.68 -21.31
N PRO A 58 13.69 17.18 -22.47
CA PRO A 58 12.65 16.53 -23.25
C PRO A 58 13.16 15.21 -23.84
N GLY A 59 12.69 14.13 -23.25
CA GLY A 59 12.82 12.75 -23.69
C GLY A 59 11.75 11.96 -22.96
N SER A 60 11.20 10.95 -23.62
CA SER A 60 10.21 10.03 -23.07
C SER A 60 10.61 9.59 -21.65
N ALA A 61 9.81 9.96 -20.64
CA ALA A 61 10.18 9.76 -19.24
C ALA A 61 9.82 8.33 -18.82
N LEU A 62 10.85 7.55 -18.48
CA LEU A 62 10.67 6.19 -17.97
C LEU A 62 10.34 6.24 -16.47
N VAL A 63 9.17 5.75 -16.09
CA VAL A 63 8.67 5.71 -14.72
C VAL A 63 8.59 4.28 -14.23
N VAL A 64 9.11 4.03 -13.03
CA VAL A 64 9.01 2.75 -12.36
C VAL A 64 7.92 2.82 -11.29
N VAL A 65 6.86 2.02 -11.46
CA VAL A 65 5.81 1.88 -10.44
C VAL A 65 6.27 0.88 -9.40
N LYS A 66 6.18 1.29 -8.13
CA LYS A 66 6.64 0.53 -6.97
C LYS A 66 5.47 -0.09 -6.22
N ALA A 67 5.75 -1.11 -5.43
CA ALA A 67 4.79 -1.71 -4.53
C ALA A 67 4.41 -0.73 -3.40
N PRO A 68 3.11 -0.41 -3.24
CA PRO A 68 2.65 0.48 -2.17
C PRO A 68 2.57 -0.22 -0.81
N MET A 69 2.69 -1.56 -0.78
CA MET A 69 2.68 -2.39 0.41
C MET A 69 3.28 -3.76 0.10
N ALA A 70 3.72 -4.48 1.14
CA ALA A 70 4.13 -5.86 0.99
C ALA A 70 2.96 -6.79 0.65
N GLY A 71 3.21 -7.79 -0.20
CA GLY A 71 2.21 -8.79 -0.60
C GLY A 71 2.66 -9.58 -1.81
N TYR A 72 1.71 -10.23 -2.49
CA TYR A 72 2.00 -10.99 -3.71
C TYR A 72 1.64 -10.17 -4.95
N PHE A 73 2.59 -9.95 -5.85
CA PHE A 73 2.34 -9.24 -7.09
C PHE A 73 1.44 -10.07 -8.02
N CYS A 74 0.34 -9.50 -8.49
CA CYS A 74 -0.53 -10.09 -9.50
C CYS A 74 -0.56 -9.17 -10.72
N ALA A 75 0.03 -9.61 -11.84
CA ALA A 75 0.03 -8.81 -13.06
C ALA A 75 -1.38 -8.66 -13.65
N GLU A 76 -2.28 -9.61 -13.38
CA GLU A 76 -3.66 -9.64 -13.84
C GLU A 76 -4.61 -9.95 -12.68
N HIS A 77 -5.88 -9.63 -12.84
CA HIS A 77 -6.91 -10.04 -11.89
C HIS A 77 -7.01 -11.57 -11.86
N PRO A 78 -7.16 -12.25 -10.70
CA PRO A 78 -7.22 -13.71 -10.61
C PRO A 78 -8.34 -14.37 -11.43
N ALA A 79 -9.41 -13.64 -11.74
CA ALA A 79 -10.50 -14.10 -12.61
C ALA A 79 -10.27 -13.80 -14.11
N SER A 80 -9.16 -13.13 -14.47
CA SER A 80 -8.81 -12.86 -15.86
C SER A 80 -8.26 -14.12 -16.51
N THR A 81 -8.74 -14.42 -17.72
CA THR A 81 -8.31 -15.58 -18.52
C THR A 81 -7.24 -15.23 -19.56
N ALA A 82 -6.98 -13.93 -19.77
CA ALA A 82 -6.00 -13.46 -20.73
C ALA A 82 -4.64 -13.21 -20.04
N PRO A 83 -3.55 -13.81 -20.53
CA PRO A 83 -2.21 -13.48 -20.04
C PRO A 83 -1.85 -12.04 -20.42
N ARG A 84 -1.17 -11.34 -19.50
CA ARG A 84 -0.70 -9.98 -19.76
C ARG A 84 0.38 -9.97 -20.82
N THR A 85 0.18 -9.17 -21.85
CA THR A 85 1.19 -8.84 -22.85
C THR A 85 1.80 -7.46 -22.59
N VAL A 86 3.12 -7.38 -22.77
CA VAL A 86 3.89 -6.13 -22.79
C VAL A 86 4.73 -6.11 -24.08
N PRO A 87 4.89 -4.96 -24.76
CA PRO A 87 4.38 -3.65 -24.37
C PRO A 87 2.87 -3.47 -24.60
N ARG A 88 2.23 -2.59 -23.82
CA ARG A 88 0.82 -2.19 -24.04
C ARG A 88 0.55 -0.73 -23.66
N SER A 89 -0.34 -0.06 -24.38
CA SER A 89 -0.82 1.27 -23.98
C SER A 89 -1.68 1.18 -22.72
N VAL A 90 -1.56 2.20 -21.86
CA VAL A 90 -2.31 2.33 -20.61
C VAL A 90 -2.88 3.74 -20.49
N SER A 91 -4.12 3.85 -20.00
CA SER A 91 -4.71 5.14 -19.61
C SER A 91 -4.40 5.50 -18.15
N ASP A 92 -4.68 6.72 -17.72
CA ASP A 92 -4.53 7.15 -16.32
C ASP A 92 -5.47 6.39 -15.35
N ALA A 93 -6.60 5.91 -15.86
CA ALA A 93 -7.58 5.12 -15.12
C ALA A 93 -7.30 3.60 -15.15
N ASP A 94 -6.32 3.15 -15.95
CA ASP A 94 -6.04 1.72 -16.10
C ASP A 94 -5.38 1.14 -14.85
N ILE A 95 -5.83 -0.06 -14.47
CA ILE A 95 -5.18 -0.86 -13.44
C ILE A 95 -4.01 -1.62 -14.06
N LEU A 96 -2.83 -1.42 -13.49
CA LEU A 96 -1.60 -2.07 -13.96
C LEU A 96 -1.34 -3.44 -13.35
N GLY A 97 -2.15 -3.84 -12.39
CA GLY A 97 -1.99 -5.09 -11.66
C GLY A 97 -2.43 -4.86 -10.22
N PHE A 98 -2.10 -5.80 -9.36
CA PHE A 98 -2.55 -5.81 -7.99
C PHE A 98 -1.43 -6.26 -7.06
N ILE A 99 -1.51 -5.81 -5.80
CA ILE A 99 -0.86 -6.48 -4.68
C ILE A 99 -1.94 -7.27 -3.93
N ARG A 100 -1.77 -8.59 -3.86
CA ARG A 100 -2.66 -9.47 -3.11
C ARG A 100 -2.16 -9.60 -1.66
N ILE A 101 -3.04 -9.28 -0.72
CA ILE A 101 -2.82 -9.37 0.72
C ILE A 101 -3.93 -10.22 1.30
N GLY A 102 -3.64 -11.49 1.58
CA GLY A 102 -4.69 -12.47 1.89
C GLY A 102 -5.71 -12.51 0.75
N HIS A 103 -6.96 -12.13 1.05
CA HIS A 103 -8.07 -12.11 0.09
C HIS A 103 -8.32 -10.73 -0.55
N VAL A 104 -7.56 -9.71 -0.16
CA VAL A 104 -7.68 -8.35 -0.68
C VAL A 104 -6.78 -8.18 -1.91
N LEU A 105 -7.31 -7.57 -2.96
CA LEU A 105 -6.56 -7.13 -4.14
C LEU A 105 -6.46 -5.60 -4.13
N LEU A 106 -5.29 -5.07 -3.83
CA LEU A 106 -5.02 -3.64 -3.90
C LEU A 106 -4.59 -3.26 -5.34
N PRO A 107 -5.35 -2.44 -6.08
CA PRO A 107 -5.00 -2.07 -7.45
C PRO A 107 -3.77 -1.15 -7.50
N LEU A 108 -2.95 -1.35 -8.52
CA LEU A 108 -1.81 -0.50 -8.87
C LEU A 108 -2.23 0.45 -10.00
N SER A 109 -2.12 1.75 -9.76
CA SER A 109 -2.39 2.80 -10.76
C SER A 109 -1.18 3.74 -10.92
N VAL A 110 -1.10 4.39 -12.07
CA VAL A 110 -0.03 5.34 -12.43
C VAL A 110 -0.52 6.78 -12.30
N GLY A 111 -1.83 6.97 -12.43
CA GLY A 111 -2.46 8.28 -12.57
C GLY A 111 -2.06 9.04 -13.84
N ARG A 112 -1.41 8.38 -14.80
CA ARG A 112 -0.96 8.96 -16.08
C ARG A 112 -1.01 7.91 -17.19
N SER A 113 -1.40 8.34 -18.38
CA SER A 113 -1.35 7.52 -19.59
C SER A 113 0.08 7.31 -20.08
N GLY A 114 0.35 6.17 -20.70
CA GLY A 114 1.68 5.82 -21.22
C GLY A 114 1.72 4.45 -21.88
N VAL A 115 2.92 3.91 -22.04
CA VAL A 115 3.16 2.55 -22.53
C VAL A 115 3.80 1.73 -21.42
N LEU A 116 3.10 0.71 -20.94
CA LEU A 116 3.70 -0.29 -20.07
C LEU A 116 4.71 -1.10 -20.86
N THR A 117 6.00 -0.91 -20.58
CA THR A 117 7.10 -1.52 -21.35
C THR A 117 7.49 -2.88 -20.79
N ARG A 118 7.48 -3.03 -19.46
CA ARG A 118 8.07 -4.21 -18.80
C ARG A 118 7.48 -4.52 -17.43
N LEU A 119 7.39 -5.81 -17.10
CA LEU A 119 7.23 -6.29 -15.72
C LEU A 119 8.60 -6.50 -15.09
N LEU A 120 8.86 -5.85 -13.97
CA LEU A 120 10.12 -5.94 -13.20
C LEU A 120 10.04 -7.00 -12.10
N ALA A 121 8.84 -7.23 -11.56
CA ALA A 121 8.53 -8.35 -10.66
C ALA A 121 7.86 -9.50 -11.43
N LYS A 122 8.16 -10.75 -11.05
CA LYS A 122 7.47 -11.92 -11.58
C LYS A 122 6.04 -11.98 -11.02
N PRO A 123 5.01 -12.29 -11.84
CA PRO A 123 3.68 -12.58 -11.31
C PRO A 123 3.75 -13.68 -10.24
N GLY A 124 3.09 -13.48 -9.12
CA GLY A 124 3.10 -14.36 -7.95
C GLY A 124 4.28 -14.17 -7.00
N ALA A 125 5.24 -13.29 -7.30
CA ALA A 125 6.35 -13.02 -6.39
C ALA A 125 5.89 -12.28 -5.13
N LEU A 126 6.49 -12.64 -3.98
CA LEU A 126 6.43 -11.85 -2.76
C LEU A 126 7.25 -10.57 -2.97
N VAL A 127 6.65 -9.42 -2.71
CA VAL A 127 7.26 -8.09 -2.82
C VAL A 127 7.04 -7.32 -1.52
N GLY A 128 7.98 -6.45 -1.17
CA GLY A 128 7.90 -5.50 -0.07
C GLY A 128 7.54 -4.09 -0.53
N PHE A 129 7.29 -3.18 0.41
CA PHE A 129 7.09 -1.76 0.11
C PHE A 129 8.28 -1.18 -0.67
N GLY A 130 8.00 -0.46 -1.76
CA GLY A 130 9.03 0.19 -2.58
C GLY A 130 9.70 -0.71 -3.63
N ASP A 131 9.38 -2.01 -3.67
CA ASP A 131 9.92 -2.92 -4.67
C ASP A 131 9.46 -2.54 -6.10
N PRO A 132 10.34 -2.58 -7.11
CA PRO A 132 9.98 -2.30 -8.50
C PRO A 132 9.04 -3.36 -9.07
N LEU A 133 7.89 -2.94 -9.59
CA LEU A 133 6.90 -3.86 -10.14
C LEU A 133 6.83 -3.79 -11.64
N VAL A 134 6.70 -2.58 -12.18
CA VAL A 134 6.52 -2.36 -13.62
C VAL A 134 7.18 -1.07 -14.08
N GLU A 135 7.50 -1.03 -15.36
CA GLU A 135 8.11 0.10 -16.04
C GLU A 135 7.14 0.65 -17.09
N ILE A 136 7.06 1.97 -17.16
CA ILE A 136 6.14 2.70 -18.03
C ILE A 136 6.89 3.83 -18.68
N GLU A 137 6.72 3.93 -19.98
CA GLU A 137 7.16 5.05 -20.77
C GLU A 137 6.02 6.08 -20.86
N LEU A 138 6.24 7.28 -20.34
CA LEU A 138 5.29 8.39 -20.44
C LEU A 138 5.47 9.14 -21.77
N PRO A 139 4.38 9.59 -22.42
CA PRO A 139 4.48 10.45 -23.59
C PRO A 139 5.19 11.76 -23.23
N SER A 140 5.95 12.29 -24.20
CA SER A 140 6.66 13.58 -24.07
C SER A 140 5.71 14.77 -23.98
#